data_AF-A0A0Q4IYV1-F1
#
_entry.id   AF-A0A0Q4IYV1-F1
#
_cell.length_a   1.000
_cell.length_b   1.000
_cell.length_c   1.000
_cell.angle_alpha   90.00
_cell.angle_beta   90.00
_cell.angle_gamma   90.00
#
_symmetry.space_group_name_H-M   'P 1'
#
loop_
_entity.id
_entity.type
_entity.pdbx_description
1 polymer ?
#
loop_
_entity_poly.entity_id
_entity_poly.type
_entity_poly.pdbx_seq_one_letter_code
_entity_poly.pdbx_strand_id
1 'polypeptide(L)'
;MNLTVVPTLEPLAYHRAVVGYLTTSEPEIWAWAMAQETRGEQVEEVRATLLRQNYRLDAAAHPEIYEDCRAVLAVLAVEAPVTIYQAPDTTMNAALWYVPGEIHLVLYGPVLEKLSRVERVALFGHELAHYKLWSIEGGIYHVATTVLDHVLAYPNAAPSHAETARIYRLSTELYADRGGAVAANATAPAIATLVKTMTGLLSVDAEAYLRQAAELEATKPVAEGVTHPEIFLRAQALDKWWRADVDLEEWLTERIRGPLSIATLDLLRQQDMTAMTRAVLARLAKDPAARGEAVAAQLRRYFPDWGPDETPIDAAALAPARIDAATREYLIALSFDLAMADPDDRDAMLVAGARLAQDYDGLAAFREALKRDLKMNRQAITRLLAPLDKVSA
;
A
#
# COMPACT_ATOMS: atom_id res chain seq x y z
N MET A 1 28.15 12.74 22.58
CA MET A 1 27.76 12.82 21.16
C MET A 1 27.24 11.45 20.78
N ASN A 2 25.91 11.26 20.80
CA ASN A 2 25.33 10.07 20.20
C ASN A 2 25.47 10.27 18.68
N LEU A 3 26.33 9.48 18.04
CA LEU A 3 26.36 9.37 16.59
C LEU A 3 25.01 8.78 16.19
N THR A 4 24.08 9.62 15.74
CA THR A 4 22.87 9.16 15.07
C THR A 4 23.32 8.42 13.82
N VAL A 5 23.20 7.09 13.85
CA VAL A 5 23.45 6.25 12.69
C VAL A 5 22.36 6.58 11.68
N VAL A 6 22.75 7.09 10.51
CA VAL A 6 21.81 7.34 9.41
C VAL A 6 21.20 6.00 9.01
N PRO A 7 19.86 5.86 9.02
CA PRO A 7 19.24 4.59 8.65
C PRO A 7 19.58 4.20 7.21
N THR A 8 19.72 2.90 6.96
CA THR A 8 19.99 2.40 5.62
C THR A 8 18.74 2.51 4.76
N LEU A 9 18.91 3.01 3.54
CA LEU A 9 17.81 3.16 2.59
C LEU A 9 17.57 1.82 1.86
N GLU A 10 16.51 1.12 2.28
CA GLU A 10 16.10 -0.18 1.75
C GLU A 10 14.65 -0.12 1.21
N PRO A 11 14.29 -0.94 0.20
CA PRO A 11 12.91 -1.06 -0.27
C PRO A 11 11.94 -1.35 0.89
N LEU A 12 10.71 -0.86 0.80
CA LEU A 12 9.67 -1.19 1.79
C LEU A 12 9.28 -2.67 1.68
N ALA A 13 8.72 -3.23 2.76
CA ALA A 13 8.22 -4.60 2.77
C ALA A 13 7.19 -4.84 1.65
N TYR A 14 6.36 -3.84 1.37
CA TYR A 14 5.37 -3.90 0.28
C TYR A 14 6.01 -4.04 -1.11
N HIS A 15 7.12 -3.33 -1.39
CA HIS A 15 7.82 -3.48 -2.66
C HIS A 15 8.31 -4.91 -2.88
N ARG A 16 8.97 -5.48 -1.86
CA ARG A 16 9.45 -6.87 -1.89
C ARG A 16 8.31 -7.87 -2.07
N ALA A 17 7.19 -7.65 -1.39
CA ALA A 17 6.03 -8.53 -1.48
C ALA A 17 5.39 -8.53 -2.88
N VAL A 18 5.25 -7.35 -3.51
CA VAL A 18 4.73 -7.26 -4.89
C VAL A 18 5.68 -7.89 -5.89
N VAL A 19 6.99 -7.64 -5.80
CA VAL A 19 7.98 -8.32 -6.66
C VAL A 19 7.92 -9.84 -6.45
N GLY A 20 7.87 -10.30 -5.20
CA GLY A 20 7.73 -11.73 -4.87
C GLY A 20 6.46 -12.36 -5.45
N TYR A 21 5.33 -11.64 -5.39
CA TYR A 21 4.08 -12.07 -6.00
C TYR A 21 4.20 -12.16 -7.53
N LEU A 22 4.68 -11.11 -8.21
CA LEU A 22 4.76 -11.09 -9.67
C LEU A 22 5.73 -12.15 -10.20
N THR A 23 6.86 -12.37 -9.52
CA THR A 23 7.85 -13.39 -9.92
C THR A 23 7.34 -14.81 -9.73
N THR A 24 6.52 -15.07 -8.69
CA THR A 24 6.05 -16.42 -8.35
C THR A 24 4.71 -16.77 -9.00
N SER A 25 3.76 -15.85 -8.93
CA SER A 25 2.37 -16.06 -9.39
C SER A 25 2.18 -15.70 -10.85
N GLU A 26 2.97 -14.77 -11.39
CA GLU A 26 2.83 -14.24 -12.76
C GLU A 26 4.14 -14.33 -13.58
N PRO A 27 4.83 -15.50 -13.61
CA PRO A 27 6.19 -15.60 -14.13
C PRO A 27 6.33 -15.26 -15.62
N GLU A 28 5.29 -15.52 -16.42
CA GLU A 28 5.29 -15.20 -17.85
C GLU A 28 5.19 -13.68 -18.09
N ILE A 29 4.33 -12.99 -17.33
CA ILE A 29 4.19 -11.53 -17.38
C ILE A 29 5.49 -10.87 -16.91
N TRP A 30 6.06 -11.40 -15.83
CA TRP A 30 7.34 -10.93 -15.30
C TRP A 30 8.47 -11.06 -16.33
N ALA A 31 8.62 -12.23 -16.95
CA ALA A 31 9.63 -12.48 -17.97
C ALA A 31 9.45 -11.57 -19.21
N TRP A 32 8.20 -11.33 -19.62
CA TRP A 32 7.89 -10.40 -20.70
C TRP A 32 8.33 -8.96 -20.35
N ALA A 33 8.02 -8.48 -19.14
CA ALA A 33 8.35 -7.12 -18.74
C ALA A 33 9.87 -6.90 -18.61
N MET A 34 10.59 -7.85 -18.03
CA MET A 34 12.06 -7.85 -17.98
C MET A 34 12.68 -7.73 -19.39
N ALA A 35 12.06 -8.33 -20.42
CA ALA A 35 12.55 -8.26 -21.79
C ALA A 35 12.23 -6.92 -22.51
N GLN A 36 11.27 -6.13 -22.03
CA GLN A 36 10.92 -4.83 -22.62
C GLN A 36 11.91 -3.72 -22.23
N GLU A 37 12.49 -3.76 -21.03
CA GLU A 37 13.40 -2.73 -20.51
C GLU A 37 14.66 -2.54 -21.38
N THR A 38 14.98 -3.51 -22.24
CA THR A 38 16.14 -3.53 -23.13
C THR A 38 16.04 -2.73 -24.45
N ARG A 39 15.00 -1.91 -24.69
CA ARG A 39 14.80 -1.25 -26.00
C ARG A 39 15.38 0.17 -26.09
N GLY A 40 16.55 0.30 -26.71
CA GLY A 40 17.26 1.59 -26.89
C GLY A 40 16.55 2.68 -27.71
N GLU A 41 15.58 2.34 -28.57
CA GLU A 41 14.83 3.34 -29.36
C GLU A 41 13.95 4.26 -28.49
N GLN A 42 13.44 3.76 -27.36
CA GLN A 42 12.66 4.56 -26.42
C GLN A 42 13.49 5.62 -25.69
N VAL A 43 14.78 5.35 -25.48
CA VAL A 43 15.70 6.25 -24.76
C VAL A 43 15.93 7.55 -25.53
N GLU A 44 16.21 7.46 -26.84
CA GLU A 44 16.44 8.65 -27.66
C GLU A 44 15.16 9.51 -27.80
N GLU A 45 13.99 8.88 -27.85
CA GLU A 45 12.71 9.59 -27.89
C GLU A 45 12.44 10.36 -26.59
N VAL A 46 12.75 9.75 -25.42
CA VAL A 46 12.66 10.44 -24.12
C VAL A 46 13.59 11.65 -24.08
N ARG A 47 14.86 11.49 -24.47
CA ARG A 47 15.82 12.61 -24.50
C ARG A 47 15.37 13.73 -25.44
N ALA A 48 14.92 13.39 -26.64
CA ALA A 48 14.42 14.36 -27.60
C ALA A 48 13.19 15.10 -27.05
N THR A 49 12.31 14.41 -26.32
CA THR A 49 11.14 15.01 -25.69
C THR A 49 11.53 15.98 -24.59
N LEU A 50 12.44 15.58 -23.71
CA LEU A 50 12.96 16.43 -22.64
C LEU A 50 13.60 17.71 -23.19
N LEU A 51 14.40 17.62 -24.25
CA LEU A 51 15.03 18.78 -24.90
C LEU A 51 14.05 19.68 -25.64
N ARG A 52 12.96 19.12 -26.19
CA ARG A 52 11.91 19.90 -26.87
C ARG A 52 11.07 20.70 -25.89
N GLN A 53 10.83 20.17 -24.71
CA GLN A 53 9.87 20.72 -23.75
C GLN A 53 10.50 21.54 -22.63
N ASN A 54 11.81 21.38 -22.38
CA ASN A 54 12.48 21.94 -21.22
C ASN A 54 13.80 22.63 -21.59
N TYR A 55 14.21 23.59 -20.76
CA TYR A 55 15.52 24.21 -20.85
C TYR A 55 16.55 23.36 -20.10
N ARG A 56 17.55 22.82 -20.80
CA ARG A 56 18.64 22.08 -20.15
C ARG A 56 19.57 23.06 -19.43
N LEU A 57 19.78 22.85 -18.14
CA LEU A 57 20.75 23.61 -17.35
C LEU A 57 22.16 23.15 -17.74
N ASP A 58 23.02 24.08 -18.15
CA ASP A 58 24.42 23.76 -18.45
C ASP A 58 25.23 23.67 -17.16
N ALA A 59 26.05 22.62 -17.02
CA ALA A 59 26.82 22.37 -15.79
C ALA A 59 27.90 23.44 -15.52
N ALA A 60 28.43 24.10 -16.56
CA ALA A 60 29.37 25.20 -16.38
C ALA A 60 28.66 26.50 -15.99
N ALA A 61 27.42 26.69 -16.43
CA ALA A 61 26.60 27.84 -16.06
C ALA A 61 25.93 27.70 -14.67
N HIS A 62 25.66 26.47 -14.23
CA HIS A 62 24.98 26.16 -12.97
C HIS A 62 25.75 25.15 -12.09
N PRO A 63 27.03 25.38 -11.78
CA PRO A 63 27.90 24.39 -11.14
C PRO A 63 27.39 23.94 -9.77
N GLU A 64 26.80 24.84 -8.98
CA GLU A 64 26.32 24.59 -7.62
C GLU A 64 25.20 23.54 -7.57
N ILE A 65 24.33 23.51 -8.59
CA ILE A 65 23.21 22.57 -8.68
C ILE A 65 23.76 21.16 -8.96
N TYR A 66 24.70 21.07 -9.90
CA TYR A 66 25.37 19.82 -10.25
C TYR A 66 26.29 19.29 -9.14
N GLU A 67 26.90 20.17 -8.36
CA GLU A 67 27.64 19.81 -7.15
C GLU A 67 26.74 19.19 -6.09
N ASP A 68 25.59 19.82 -5.82
CA ASP A 68 24.63 19.28 -4.86
C ASP A 68 24.08 17.92 -5.32
N CYS A 69 23.70 17.76 -6.59
CA CYS A 69 23.28 16.46 -7.13
C CYS A 69 24.37 15.39 -6.99
N ARG A 70 25.63 15.70 -7.31
CA ARG A 70 26.74 14.74 -7.18
C ARG A 70 26.97 14.35 -5.71
N ALA A 71 26.85 15.28 -4.78
CA ALA A 71 26.95 14.98 -3.35
C ALA A 71 25.84 14.02 -2.91
N VAL A 72 24.61 14.22 -3.39
CA VAL A 72 23.49 13.32 -3.10
C VAL A 72 23.71 11.93 -3.70
N LEU A 73 24.13 11.84 -4.96
CA LEU A 73 24.44 10.56 -5.61
C LEU A 73 25.48 9.76 -4.83
N ALA A 74 26.53 10.42 -4.34
CA ALA A 74 27.56 9.80 -3.51
C ALA A 74 26.98 9.25 -2.19
N VAL A 75 26.11 10.01 -1.52
CA VAL A 75 25.42 9.57 -0.30
C VAL A 75 24.48 8.39 -0.57
N LEU A 76 23.76 8.40 -1.70
CA LEU A 76 22.85 7.33 -2.09
C LEU A 76 23.57 6.12 -2.72
N ALA A 77 24.88 6.19 -2.94
CA ALA A 77 25.67 5.18 -3.63
C ALA A 77 25.10 4.84 -5.03
N VAL A 78 24.81 5.89 -5.81
CA VAL A 78 24.30 5.79 -7.19
C VAL A 78 25.38 6.30 -8.15
N GLU A 79 25.73 5.49 -9.14
CA GLU A 79 26.70 5.82 -10.17
C GLU A 79 26.00 5.95 -11.53
N ALA A 80 25.52 7.15 -11.85
CA ALA A 80 24.95 7.47 -13.16
C ALA A 80 25.13 8.96 -13.49
N PRO A 81 25.30 9.32 -14.78
CA PRO A 81 25.33 10.71 -15.21
C PRO A 81 23.96 11.38 -15.00
N VAL A 82 23.99 12.64 -14.56
CA VAL A 82 22.78 13.46 -14.34
C VAL A 82 22.71 14.58 -15.37
N THR A 83 21.54 14.73 -15.99
CA THR A 83 21.17 15.92 -16.75
C THR A 83 19.99 16.60 -16.06
N ILE A 84 20.08 17.91 -15.85
CA ILE A 84 19.05 18.70 -15.16
C ILE A 84 18.37 19.64 -16.15
N TYR A 85 17.06 19.72 -16.06
CA TYR A 85 16.22 20.55 -16.90
C TYR A 85 15.33 21.46 -16.05
N GLN A 86 14.98 22.62 -16.58
CA GLN A 86 13.96 23.51 -16.07
C GLN A 86 12.75 23.48 -17.01
N ALA A 87 11.60 23.08 -16.49
CA ALA A 87 10.33 23.12 -17.19
C ALA A 87 9.71 24.54 -17.14
N PRO A 88 8.86 24.90 -18.12
CA PRO A 88 8.16 26.20 -18.14
C PRO A 88 6.96 26.30 -17.17
N ASP A 89 6.77 25.34 -16.27
CA ASP A 89 5.70 25.34 -15.27
C ASP A 89 6.01 26.28 -14.10
N THR A 90 4.97 26.86 -13.49
CA THR A 90 5.09 27.78 -12.34
C THR A 90 4.86 27.10 -11.00
N THR A 91 4.29 25.90 -10.98
CA THR A 91 4.05 25.08 -9.80
C THR A 91 5.36 24.47 -9.33
N MET A 92 5.68 24.62 -8.04
CA MET A 92 6.91 24.04 -7.48
C MET A 92 6.85 22.52 -7.50
N ASN A 93 7.74 21.89 -8.25
CA ASN A 93 7.87 20.44 -8.26
C ASN A 93 9.26 20.02 -8.75
N ALA A 94 9.57 18.73 -8.59
CA ALA A 94 10.61 18.07 -9.36
C ALA A 94 10.07 16.73 -9.88
N ALA A 95 10.71 16.19 -10.92
CA ALA A 95 10.41 14.85 -11.39
C ALA A 95 11.68 14.19 -11.93
N LEU A 96 11.89 12.95 -11.54
CA LEU A 96 12.81 12.04 -12.20
C LEU A 96 12.17 11.42 -13.45
N TRP A 97 12.87 11.50 -14.57
CA TRP A 97 12.63 10.66 -15.74
C TRP A 97 13.64 9.52 -15.75
N TYR A 98 13.15 8.30 -15.51
CA TYR A 98 13.99 7.12 -15.45
C TYR A 98 14.40 6.67 -16.86
N VAL A 99 15.71 6.60 -17.06
CA VAL A 99 16.34 5.97 -18.22
C VAL A 99 17.41 5.02 -17.67
N PRO A 100 17.43 3.73 -18.06
CA PRO A 100 18.47 2.83 -17.59
C PRO A 100 19.87 3.40 -17.85
N GLY A 101 20.66 3.56 -16.78
CA GLY A 101 22.02 4.10 -16.83
C GLY A 101 22.12 5.64 -16.93
N GLU A 102 21.02 6.39 -17.01
CA GLU A 102 21.04 7.85 -17.10
C GLU A 102 19.97 8.51 -16.23
N ILE A 103 20.32 9.61 -15.60
CA ILE A 103 19.40 10.35 -14.73
C ILE A 103 19.01 11.65 -15.42
N HIS A 104 17.70 11.85 -15.59
CA HIS A 104 17.15 13.11 -16.07
C HIS A 104 16.24 13.71 -15.00
N LEU A 105 16.67 14.83 -14.42
CA LEU A 105 15.90 15.57 -13.41
C LEU A 105 15.24 16.79 -14.05
N VAL A 106 13.93 16.93 -13.88
CA VAL A 106 13.18 18.09 -14.35
C VAL A 106 12.69 18.89 -13.14
N LEU A 107 13.03 20.17 -13.11
CA LEU A 107 12.61 21.12 -12.07
C LEU A 107 11.45 21.97 -12.59
N TYR A 108 10.46 22.21 -11.74
CA TYR A 108 9.26 22.97 -12.06
C TYR A 108 9.10 24.13 -11.09
N GLY A 109 8.65 25.28 -11.59
CA GLY A 109 8.44 26.47 -10.78
C GLY A 109 9.73 27.00 -10.13
N PRO A 110 9.60 27.89 -9.12
CA PRO A 110 10.72 28.58 -8.50
C PRO A 110 11.42 27.72 -7.42
N VAL A 111 11.63 26.41 -7.64
CA VAL A 111 12.26 25.52 -6.65
C VAL A 111 13.69 25.92 -6.31
N LEU A 112 14.46 26.38 -7.30
CA LEU A 112 15.84 26.83 -7.09
C LEU A 112 15.92 28.14 -6.28
N GLU A 113 14.90 28.99 -6.40
CA GLU A 113 14.83 30.28 -5.71
C GLU A 113 14.29 30.15 -4.28
N LYS A 114 13.28 29.29 -4.08
CA LYS A 114 12.53 29.19 -2.82
C LYS A 114 13.09 28.16 -1.84
N LEU A 115 13.84 27.18 -2.33
CA LEU A 115 14.47 26.17 -1.47
C LEU A 115 15.89 26.63 -1.08
N SER A 116 16.17 26.58 0.21
CA SER A 116 17.54 26.68 0.71
C SER A 116 18.38 25.51 0.18
N ARG A 117 19.71 25.61 0.31
CA ARG A 117 20.61 24.54 -0.13
C ARG A 117 20.27 23.18 0.49
N VAL A 118 20.01 23.13 1.79
CA VAL A 118 19.69 21.87 2.50
C VAL A 118 18.35 21.28 2.07
N GLU A 119 17.37 22.12 1.76
CA GLU A 119 16.06 21.71 1.23
C GLU A 119 16.16 21.22 -0.22
N ARG A 120 17.01 21.87 -1.03
CA ARG A 120 17.33 21.42 -2.39
C ARG A 120 18.06 20.08 -2.39
N VAL A 121 19.02 19.89 -1.47
CA VAL A 121 19.67 18.58 -1.26
C VAL A 121 18.65 17.51 -0.87
N ALA A 122 17.67 17.85 -0.01
CA ALA A 122 16.59 16.93 0.32
C ALA A 122 15.68 16.62 -0.89
N LEU A 123 15.34 17.62 -1.71
CA LEU A 123 14.57 17.44 -2.94
C LEU A 123 15.30 16.50 -3.91
N PHE A 124 16.59 16.73 -4.15
CA PHE A 124 17.39 15.85 -4.99
C PHE A 124 17.54 14.46 -4.37
N GLY A 125 17.67 14.36 -3.05
CA GLY A 125 17.65 13.08 -2.34
C GLY A 125 16.38 12.29 -2.58
N HIS A 126 15.24 12.97 -2.61
CA HIS A 126 13.94 12.37 -2.93
C HIS A 126 13.91 11.85 -4.37
N GLU A 127 14.15 12.70 -5.36
CA GLU A 127 14.08 12.30 -6.78
C GLU A 127 15.11 11.22 -7.14
N LEU A 128 16.34 11.33 -6.61
CA LEU A 128 17.41 10.37 -6.88
C LEU A 128 17.21 9.05 -6.15
N ALA A 129 16.40 9.02 -5.09
CA ALA A 129 16.00 7.78 -4.45
C ALA A 129 15.03 6.98 -5.33
N HIS A 130 14.14 7.60 -6.10
CA HIS A 130 13.36 6.87 -7.11
C HIS A 130 14.29 6.11 -8.08
N TYR A 131 15.31 6.78 -8.59
CA TYR A 131 16.31 6.16 -9.47
C TYR A 131 17.02 5.00 -8.77
N LYS A 132 17.45 5.22 -7.51
CA LYS A 132 18.09 4.18 -6.71
C LYS A 132 17.19 2.95 -6.58
N LEU A 133 15.93 3.12 -6.16
CA LEU A 133 14.98 2.01 -6.00
C LEU A 133 14.87 1.21 -7.30
N TRP A 134 14.67 1.93 -8.40
CA TRP A 134 14.52 1.37 -9.73
C TRP A 134 15.79 0.77 -10.31
N SER A 135 16.96 1.04 -9.74
CA SER A 135 18.23 0.45 -10.16
C SER A 135 18.66 -0.78 -9.33
N ILE A 136 17.96 -1.09 -8.23
CA ILE A 136 18.30 -2.23 -7.36
C ILE A 136 18.11 -3.55 -8.14
N GLU A 137 19.06 -4.48 -7.93
CA GLU A 137 19.00 -5.85 -8.45
C GLU A 137 18.70 -5.96 -9.95
N GLY A 138 19.26 -5.02 -10.73
CA GLY A 138 19.08 -5.02 -12.18
C GLY A 138 17.70 -4.59 -12.66
N GLY A 139 16.97 -3.80 -11.85
CA GLY A 139 15.75 -3.14 -12.31
C GLY A 139 14.44 -3.73 -11.79
N ILE A 140 14.48 -4.72 -10.90
CA ILE A 140 13.28 -5.50 -10.53
C ILE A 140 12.12 -4.63 -10.01
N TYR A 141 12.41 -3.57 -9.25
CA TYR A 141 11.36 -2.68 -8.73
C TYR A 141 10.79 -1.75 -9.81
N HIS A 142 11.57 -1.42 -10.84
CA HIS A 142 11.10 -0.71 -12.02
C HIS A 142 10.26 -1.62 -12.94
N VAL A 143 10.64 -2.89 -13.06
CA VAL A 143 9.87 -3.90 -13.79
C VAL A 143 8.50 -4.11 -13.15
N ALA A 144 8.40 -4.14 -11.82
CA ALA A 144 7.11 -4.16 -11.14
C ALA A 144 6.25 -2.93 -11.47
N THR A 145 6.82 -1.72 -11.49
CA THR A 145 6.11 -0.50 -11.96
C THR A 145 5.60 -0.68 -13.39
N THR A 146 6.45 -1.17 -14.28
CA THR A 146 6.13 -1.39 -15.70
C THR A 146 4.97 -2.36 -15.87
N VAL A 147 4.98 -3.49 -15.15
CA VAL A 147 3.88 -4.46 -15.18
C VAL A 147 2.58 -3.80 -14.72
N LEU A 148 2.60 -3.12 -13.58
CA LEU A 148 1.40 -2.50 -13.01
C LEU A 148 0.84 -1.42 -13.93
N ASP A 149 1.68 -0.53 -14.47
CA ASP A 149 1.27 0.52 -15.40
C ASP A 149 0.72 -0.06 -16.70
N HIS A 150 1.33 -1.13 -17.22
CA HIS A 150 0.85 -1.80 -18.42
C HIS A 150 -0.52 -2.42 -18.20
N VAL A 151 -0.75 -3.08 -17.06
CA VAL A 151 -2.06 -3.65 -16.72
C VAL A 151 -3.14 -2.56 -16.65
N LEU A 152 -2.82 -1.40 -16.05
CA LEU A 152 -3.78 -0.29 -15.94
C LEU A 152 -4.12 0.38 -17.27
N ALA A 153 -3.30 0.20 -18.31
CA ALA A 153 -3.62 0.68 -19.65
C ALA A 153 -4.75 -0.12 -20.31
N TYR A 154 -5.11 -1.31 -19.78
CA TYR A 154 -6.20 -2.11 -20.32
C TYR A 154 -7.56 -1.70 -19.73
N PRO A 155 -8.61 -1.54 -20.57
CA PRO A 155 -9.96 -1.15 -20.10
C PRO A 155 -10.59 -2.09 -19.08
N ASN A 156 -10.16 -3.35 -19.04
CA ASN A 156 -10.71 -4.40 -18.19
C ASN A 156 -9.82 -4.72 -16.98
N ALA A 157 -8.89 -3.82 -16.61
CA ALA A 157 -8.07 -3.99 -15.42
C ALA A 157 -8.97 -4.20 -14.19
N ALA A 158 -8.81 -5.33 -13.50
CA ALA A 158 -9.57 -5.60 -12.29
C ALA A 158 -9.24 -4.56 -11.20
N PRO A 159 -10.18 -4.23 -10.29
CA PRO A 159 -9.94 -3.27 -9.20
C PRO A 159 -8.72 -3.59 -8.35
N SER A 160 -8.36 -4.87 -8.21
CA SER A 160 -7.18 -5.29 -7.46
C SER A 160 -5.85 -4.88 -8.09
N HIS A 161 -5.79 -4.78 -9.40
CA HIS A 161 -4.61 -4.25 -10.09
C HIS A 161 -4.48 -2.75 -9.84
N ALA A 162 -5.59 -2.01 -9.90
CA ALA A 162 -5.63 -0.58 -9.60
C ALA A 162 -5.17 -0.30 -8.16
N GLU A 163 -5.66 -1.09 -7.20
CA GLU A 163 -5.28 -0.93 -5.80
C GLU A 163 -3.82 -1.33 -5.55
N THR A 164 -3.33 -2.41 -6.17
CA THR A 164 -1.92 -2.80 -6.09
C THR A 164 -1.01 -1.69 -6.63
N ALA A 165 -1.33 -1.16 -7.81
CA ALA A 165 -0.58 -0.06 -8.42
C ALA A 165 -0.60 1.20 -7.55
N ARG A 166 -1.75 1.53 -6.95
CA ARG A 166 -1.89 2.65 -6.03
C ARG A 166 -0.96 2.48 -4.83
N ILE A 167 -1.08 1.39 -4.08
CA ILE A 167 -0.27 1.16 -2.86
C ILE A 167 1.23 1.06 -3.21
N TYR A 168 1.59 0.49 -4.37
CA TYR A 168 2.98 0.44 -4.83
C TYR A 168 3.55 1.83 -5.08
N ARG A 169 2.80 2.73 -5.73
CA ARG A 169 3.19 4.14 -5.93
C ARG A 169 3.31 4.90 -4.60
N LEU A 170 2.34 4.72 -3.70
CA LEU A 170 2.40 5.30 -2.36
C LEU A 170 3.66 4.84 -1.61
N SER A 171 3.99 3.55 -1.69
CA SER A 171 5.19 2.98 -1.07
C SER A 171 6.48 3.52 -1.69
N THR A 172 6.46 3.79 -3.01
CA THR A 172 7.58 4.37 -3.75
C THR A 172 7.87 5.81 -3.29
N GLU A 173 6.82 6.61 -3.08
CA GLU A 173 6.94 7.95 -2.51
C GLU A 173 7.49 7.94 -1.08
N LEU A 174 7.03 7.01 -0.23
CA LEU A 174 7.57 6.87 1.12
C LEU A 174 9.04 6.45 1.12
N TYR A 175 9.47 5.63 0.16
CA TYR A 175 10.89 5.32 -0.03
C TYR A 175 11.69 6.56 -0.43
N ALA A 176 11.17 7.35 -1.36
CA ALA A 176 11.84 8.55 -1.82
C ALA A 176 11.94 9.62 -0.72
N ASP A 177 10.93 9.77 0.15
CA ASP A 177 11.00 10.63 1.34
C ASP A 177 12.19 10.28 2.25
N ARG A 178 12.42 8.97 2.45
CA ARG A 178 13.58 8.47 3.20
C ARG A 178 14.89 8.88 2.51
N GLY A 179 14.94 8.80 1.18
CA GLY A 179 16.05 9.29 0.37
C GLY A 179 16.36 10.77 0.58
N GLY A 180 15.33 11.61 0.65
CA GLY A 180 15.47 13.03 0.96
C GLY A 180 16.11 13.28 2.33
N ALA A 181 15.66 12.55 3.36
CA ALA A 181 16.23 12.68 4.70
C ALA A 181 17.67 12.14 4.81
N VAL A 182 17.98 11.04 4.13
CA VAL A 182 19.33 10.46 4.06
C VAL A 182 20.30 11.44 3.40
N ALA A 183 19.90 12.01 2.25
CA ALA A 183 20.69 13.00 1.53
C ALA A 183 20.97 14.26 2.37
N ALA A 184 19.95 14.76 3.07
CA ALA A 184 20.06 15.93 3.94
C ALA A 184 20.65 15.62 5.33
N ASN A 185 20.87 14.34 5.64
CA ASN A 185 21.27 13.85 6.96
C ASN A 185 20.36 14.35 8.11
N ALA A 186 19.08 14.57 7.82
CA ALA A 186 18.07 15.04 8.77
C ALA A 186 16.66 14.94 8.15
N THR A 187 15.63 14.75 8.97
CA THR A 187 14.23 14.75 8.51
C THR A 187 13.69 16.16 8.26
N ALA A 188 14.13 17.16 9.02
CA ALA A 188 13.57 18.50 8.96
C ALA A 188 13.63 19.14 7.56
N PRO A 189 14.76 19.09 6.82
CA PRO A 189 14.81 19.62 5.45
C PRO A 189 13.88 18.87 4.48
N ALA A 190 13.76 17.55 4.61
CA ALA A 190 12.87 16.75 3.75
C ALA A 190 11.39 17.08 4.01
N ILE A 191 10.98 17.19 5.27
CA ILE A 191 9.62 17.58 5.66
C ILE A 191 9.32 19.01 5.21
N ALA A 192 10.25 19.94 5.41
CA ALA A 192 10.11 21.32 4.97
C ALA A 192 9.92 21.39 3.44
N THR A 193 10.72 20.63 2.68
CA THR A 193 10.59 20.53 1.21
C THR A 193 9.21 20.05 0.80
N LEU A 194 8.69 18.96 1.40
CA LEU A 194 7.33 18.45 1.10
C LEU A 194 6.25 19.52 1.30
N VAL A 195 6.29 20.24 2.42
CA VAL A 195 5.29 21.27 2.73
C VAL A 195 5.46 22.48 1.80
N LYS A 196 6.69 22.90 1.50
CA LYS A 196 6.97 24.04 0.61
C LYS A 196 6.55 23.77 -0.83
N THR A 197 6.80 22.58 -1.37
CA THR A 197 6.41 22.24 -2.75
C THR A 197 4.89 22.25 -2.91
N MET A 198 4.14 21.79 -1.91
CA MET A 198 2.67 21.82 -1.94
C MET A 198 2.09 23.22 -1.72
N THR A 199 2.64 24.00 -0.79
CA THR A 199 2.02 25.26 -0.34
C THR A 199 2.59 26.51 -1.00
N GLY A 200 3.79 26.42 -1.59
CA GLY A 200 4.55 27.54 -2.12
C GLY A 200 5.14 28.48 -1.05
N LEU A 201 5.07 28.11 0.24
CA LEU A 201 5.62 28.88 1.36
C LEU A 201 7.14 29.03 1.26
N LEU A 202 7.66 30.16 1.76
CA LEU A 202 9.11 30.44 1.78
C LEU A 202 9.81 29.85 3.01
N SER A 203 9.08 29.65 4.11
CA SER A 203 9.61 29.11 5.36
C SER A 203 8.60 28.16 5.97
N VAL A 204 9.08 27.01 6.44
CA VAL A 204 8.29 25.97 7.09
C VAL A 204 9.07 25.51 8.32
N ASP A 205 8.39 25.43 9.46
CA ASP A 205 8.90 24.76 10.66
C ASP A 205 8.45 23.30 10.63
N ALA A 206 9.41 22.40 10.37
CA ALA A 206 9.15 20.96 10.26
C ALA A 206 8.66 20.34 11.57
N GLU A 207 9.14 20.81 12.73
CA GLU A 207 8.70 20.30 14.02
C GLU A 207 7.27 20.76 14.34
N ALA A 208 6.94 22.01 14.01
CA ALA A 208 5.57 22.51 14.12
C ALA A 208 4.62 21.73 13.21
N TYR A 209 5.04 21.44 11.98
CA TYR A 209 4.24 20.64 11.06
C TYR A 209 4.04 19.19 11.55
N LEU A 210 5.07 18.56 12.13
CA LEU A 210 4.93 17.24 12.74
C LEU A 210 3.95 17.23 13.92
N ARG A 211 3.96 18.26 14.77
CA ARG A 211 2.96 18.42 15.84
C ARG A 211 1.55 18.53 15.28
N GLN A 212 1.37 19.33 14.22
CA GLN A 212 0.08 19.43 13.52
C GLN A 212 -0.33 18.09 12.90
N ALA A 213 0.58 17.36 12.28
CA ALA A 213 0.31 16.05 11.69
C ALA A 213 -0.14 15.02 12.75
N ALA A 214 0.43 15.09 13.96
CA ALA A 214 0.05 14.23 15.08
C ALA A 214 -1.38 14.49 15.60
N GLU A 215 -1.96 15.67 15.37
CA GLU A 215 -3.36 15.94 15.73
C GLU A 215 -4.34 15.03 14.95
N LEU A 216 -3.96 14.56 13.76
CA LEU A 216 -4.73 13.63 12.94
C LEU A 216 -4.54 12.16 13.34
N GLU A 217 -3.67 11.86 14.30
CA GLU A 217 -3.38 10.49 14.71
C GLU A 217 -4.59 9.83 15.42
N ALA A 218 -5.40 10.63 16.12
CA ALA A 218 -6.62 10.16 16.80
C ALA A 218 -7.73 9.72 15.82
N THR A 219 -7.79 10.30 14.62
CA THR A 219 -8.81 9.97 13.62
C THR A 219 -8.40 8.81 12.71
N LYS A 220 -7.13 8.38 12.78
CA LYS A 220 -6.57 7.28 11.98
C LYS A 220 -7.01 7.29 10.50
N PRO A 221 -6.94 8.42 9.77
CA PRO A 221 -7.42 8.52 8.40
C PRO A 221 -6.56 7.68 7.43
N VAL A 222 -7.14 6.71 6.75
CA VAL A 222 -6.41 5.89 5.76
C VAL A 222 -6.07 6.75 4.55
N ALA A 223 -4.93 6.48 3.89
CA ALA A 223 -4.48 7.21 2.71
C ALA A 223 -5.45 7.03 1.55
N GLU A 224 -5.99 8.15 1.07
CA GLU A 224 -6.89 8.22 -0.09
C GLU A 224 -6.14 8.59 -1.38
N GLY A 225 -4.90 9.06 -1.24
CA GLY A 225 -4.01 9.42 -2.34
C GLY A 225 -3.89 8.35 -3.43
N VAL A 226 -3.86 8.81 -4.69
CA VAL A 226 -3.73 7.94 -5.89
C VAL A 226 -2.28 7.79 -6.32
N THR A 227 -1.54 8.91 -6.36
CA THR A 227 -0.14 8.96 -6.79
C THR A 227 0.82 9.21 -5.64
N HIS A 228 0.39 9.98 -4.64
CA HIS A 228 1.18 10.35 -3.49
C HIS A 228 0.33 10.22 -2.22
N PRO A 229 0.92 9.79 -1.08
CA PRO A 229 0.22 9.89 0.19
C PRO A 229 0.07 11.34 0.61
N GLU A 230 -0.90 11.63 1.47
CA GLU A 230 -1.10 12.93 2.05
C GLU A 230 0.15 13.36 2.85
N ILE A 231 0.50 14.64 2.80
CA ILE A 231 1.79 15.13 3.32
C ILE A 231 1.96 14.88 4.82
N PHE A 232 0.88 14.97 5.59
CA PHE A 232 0.95 14.69 7.03
C PHE A 232 1.38 13.24 7.29
N LEU A 233 0.87 12.29 6.50
CA LEU A 233 1.22 10.88 6.59
C LEU A 233 2.67 10.66 6.18
N ARG A 234 3.11 11.25 5.06
CA ARG A 234 4.51 11.22 4.60
C ARG A 234 5.48 11.73 5.66
N ALA A 235 5.18 12.87 6.27
CA ALA A 235 6.00 13.47 7.32
C ALA A 235 6.08 12.57 8.57
N GLN A 236 4.96 12.01 9.02
CA GLN A 236 4.92 11.07 10.15
C GLN A 236 5.68 9.78 9.84
N ALA A 237 5.47 9.19 8.67
CA ALA A 237 6.17 7.98 8.22
C ALA A 237 7.69 8.18 8.19
N LEU A 238 8.13 9.34 7.69
CA LEU A 238 9.54 9.70 7.61
C LEU A 238 10.16 9.88 9.00
N ASP A 239 9.49 10.59 9.92
CA ASP A 239 9.98 10.78 11.29
C ASP A 239 10.04 9.46 12.08
N LYS A 240 9.00 8.61 11.97
CA LYS A 240 8.98 7.27 12.57
C LYS A 240 10.11 6.39 12.04
N TRP A 241 10.32 6.37 10.73
CA TRP A 241 11.43 5.64 10.11
C TRP A 241 12.79 6.13 10.58
N TRP A 242 13.00 7.45 10.60
CA TRP A 242 14.28 8.03 11.02
C TRP A 242 14.63 7.72 12.48
N ARG A 243 13.61 7.61 13.34
CA ARG A 243 13.75 7.24 14.75
C ARG A 243 13.83 5.73 14.99
N ALA A 244 13.78 4.92 13.94
CA ALA A 244 13.69 3.46 14.03
C ALA A 244 12.54 2.99 14.94
N ASP A 245 11.36 3.61 14.77
CA ASP A 245 10.15 3.21 15.47
C ASP A 245 9.80 1.74 15.15
N VAL A 246 9.67 0.92 16.19
CA VAL A 246 9.44 -0.53 16.07
C VAL A 246 8.08 -0.86 15.48
N ASP A 247 7.11 0.05 15.62
CA ASP A 247 5.73 -0.15 15.16
C ASP A 247 5.50 0.42 13.75
N LEU A 248 6.55 0.89 13.06
CA LEU A 248 6.41 1.56 11.76
C LEU A 248 5.69 0.71 10.71
N GLU A 249 6.00 -0.57 10.59
CA GLU A 249 5.41 -1.42 9.54
C GLU A 249 3.93 -1.71 9.81
N GLU A 250 3.54 -1.91 11.07
CA GLU A 250 2.15 -2.03 11.47
C GLU A 250 1.40 -0.72 11.23
N TRP A 251 2.00 0.40 11.64
CA TRP A 251 1.47 1.73 11.38
C TRP A 251 1.29 1.95 9.87
N LEU A 252 2.30 1.71 9.03
CA LEU A 252 2.19 1.87 7.57
C LEU A 252 1.07 1.00 6.99
N THR A 253 0.92 -0.24 7.45
CA THR A 253 -0.17 -1.11 7.02
C THR A 253 -1.53 -0.51 7.35
N GLU A 254 -1.71 -0.02 8.58
CA GLU A 254 -2.94 0.63 9.02
C GLU A 254 -3.22 1.92 8.23
N ARG A 255 -2.22 2.79 8.07
CA ARG A 255 -2.41 4.12 7.46
C ARG A 255 -2.48 4.08 5.94
N ILE A 256 -1.81 3.15 5.26
CA ILE A 256 -1.80 3.08 3.79
C ILE A 256 -2.88 2.14 3.26
N ARG A 257 -3.03 0.97 3.89
CA ARG A 257 -3.90 -0.09 3.37
C ARG A 257 -5.21 -0.20 4.16
N GLY A 258 -5.29 0.34 5.38
CA GLY A 258 -6.47 0.21 6.24
C GLY A 258 -6.74 -1.23 6.68
N PRO A 259 -7.91 -1.52 7.28
CA PRO A 259 -8.34 -2.88 7.56
C PRO A 259 -8.48 -3.70 6.26
N LEU A 260 -8.45 -5.03 6.37
CA LEU A 260 -8.76 -5.89 5.23
C LEU A 260 -10.22 -5.65 4.81
N SER A 261 -10.42 -5.32 3.54
CA SER A 261 -11.72 -5.04 2.95
C SER A 261 -11.90 -5.83 1.66
N ILE A 262 -13.02 -6.55 1.54
CA ILE A 262 -13.45 -7.19 0.29
C ILE A 262 -13.64 -6.17 -0.85
N ALA A 263 -13.86 -4.89 -0.54
CA ALA A 263 -14.09 -3.83 -1.52
C ALA A 263 -12.81 -3.23 -2.10
N THR A 264 -11.67 -3.33 -1.39
CA THR A 264 -10.40 -2.70 -1.76
C THR A 264 -9.22 -3.67 -1.66
N LEU A 265 -9.40 -4.89 -2.17
CA LEU A 265 -8.33 -5.89 -2.21
C LEU A 265 -7.26 -5.53 -3.23
N ASP A 266 -5.99 -5.45 -2.81
CA ASP A 266 -4.84 -5.59 -3.72
C ASP A 266 -4.55 -7.08 -4.00
N LEU A 267 -3.65 -7.37 -4.94
CA LEU A 267 -3.31 -8.76 -5.30
C LEU A 267 -2.82 -9.57 -4.10
N LEU A 268 -2.07 -8.94 -3.19
CA LEU A 268 -1.59 -9.57 -1.97
C LEU A 268 -2.76 -9.89 -1.01
N ARG A 269 -3.68 -8.95 -0.81
CA ARG A 269 -4.86 -9.16 0.05
C ARG A 269 -5.90 -10.07 -0.55
N GLN A 270 -5.88 -10.34 -1.86
CA GLN A 270 -6.66 -11.44 -2.40
C GLN A 270 -6.20 -12.77 -1.78
N GLN A 271 -4.89 -12.99 -1.63
CA GLN A 271 -4.36 -14.17 -0.95
C GLN A 271 -4.75 -14.19 0.53
N ASP A 272 -4.64 -13.04 1.23
CA ASP A 272 -5.05 -12.91 2.62
C ASP A 272 -6.55 -13.18 2.82
N MET A 273 -7.40 -12.63 1.94
CA MET A 273 -8.85 -12.83 1.97
C MET A 273 -9.21 -14.28 1.67
N THR A 274 -8.57 -14.90 0.67
CA THR A 274 -8.78 -16.32 0.37
C THR A 274 -8.39 -17.19 1.57
N ALA A 275 -7.24 -16.96 2.20
CA ALA A 275 -6.81 -17.68 3.39
C ALA A 275 -7.78 -17.48 4.57
N MET A 276 -8.24 -16.24 4.80
CA MET A 276 -9.23 -15.91 5.82
C MET A 276 -10.56 -16.63 5.55
N THR A 277 -11.05 -16.61 4.31
CA THR A 277 -12.26 -17.32 3.91
C THR A 277 -12.14 -18.81 4.21
N ARG A 278 -11.03 -19.45 3.83
CA ARG A 278 -10.80 -20.87 4.14
C ARG A 278 -10.77 -21.11 5.65
N ALA A 279 -10.08 -20.29 6.42
CA ALA A 279 -9.99 -20.45 7.87
C ALA A 279 -11.34 -20.25 8.58
N VAL A 280 -12.18 -19.31 8.11
CA VAL A 280 -13.55 -19.12 8.60
C VAL A 280 -14.43 -20.33 8.29
N LEU A 281 -14.39 -20.80 7.05
CA LEU A 281 -15.14 -21.98 6.62
C LEU A 281 -14.68 -23.23 7.40
N ALA A 282 -13.40 -23.35 7.71
CA ALA A 282 -12.85 -24.44 8.51
C ALA A 282 -13.36 -24.43 9.95
N ARG A 283 -13.53 -23.23 10.53
CA ARG A 283 -14.15 -23.07 11.86
C ARG A 283 -15.60 -23.52 11.86
N LEU A 284 -16.38 -23.13 10.85
CA LEU A 284 -17.77 -23.55 10.71
C LEU A 284 -17.90 -25.06 10.42
N ALA A 285 -17.04 -25.62 9.58
CA ALA A 285 -17.03 -27.04 9.23
C ALA A 285 -16.67 -27.96 10.41
N LYS A 286 -15.92 -27.46 11.40
CA LYS A 286 -15.57 -28.20 12.62
C LYS A 286 -16.57 -28.00 13.76
N ASP A 287 -17.59 -27.17 13.57
CA ASP A 287 -18.66 -27.02 14.55
C ASP A 287 -19.52 -28.31 14.62
N PRO A 288 -19.91 -28.79 15.82
CA PRO A 288 -20.78 -29.96 15.95
C PRO A 288 -22.14 -29.87 15.23
N ALA A 289 -22.56 -28.67 14.82
CA ALA A 289 -23.73 -28.43 13.99
C ALA A 289 -23.52 -28.79 12.51
N ALA A 290 -22.29 -28.83 12.00
CA ALA A 290 -21.98 -29.16 10.61
C ALA A 290 -22.00 -30.69 10.41
N ARG A 291 -23.19 -31.30 10.50
CA ARG A 291 -23.35 -32.75 10.34
C ARG A 291 -23.58 -33.09 8.87
N GLY A 292 -23.25 -34.33 8.50
CA GLY A 292 -23.46 -34.85 7.16
C GLY A 292 -22.46 -34.39 6.10
N GLU A 293 -22.66 -34.86 4.87
CA GLU A 293 -21.75 -34.60 3.75
C GLU A 293 -22.11 -33.31 2.98
N ALA A 294 -23.27 -32.71 3.22
CA ALA A 294 -23.76 -31.54 2.48
C ALA A 294 -22.88 -30.30 2.68
N VAL A 295 -22.46 -30.01 3.92
CA VAL A 295 -21.51 -28.92 4.21
C VAL A 295 -20.16 -29.19 3.53
N ALA A 296 -19.64 -30.42 3.61
CA ALA A 296 -18.40 -30.79 2.93
C ALA A 296 -18.51 -30.69 1.40
N ALA A 297 -19.65 -31.05 0.82
CA ALA A 297 -19.92 -30.88 -0.60
C ALA A 297 -19.97 -29.39 -1.00
N GLN A 298 -20.62 -28.54 -0.21
CA GLN A 298 -20.67 -27.10 -0.44
C GLN A 298 -19.28 -26.47 -0.36
N LEU A 299 -18.45 -26.86 0.61
CA LEU A 299 -17.07 -26.40 0.73
C LEU A 299 -16.22 -26.77 -0.49
N ARG A 300 -16.36 -28.00 -1.01
CA ARG A 300 -15.68 -28.42 -2.25
C ARG A 300 -16.16 -27.70 -3.51
N ARG A 301 -17.35 -27.08 -3.48
CA ARG A 301 -17.80 -26.22 -4.59
C ARG A 301 -17.07 -24.88 -4.60
N TYR A 302 -16.72 -24.33 -3.44
CA TYR A 302 -15.89 -23.12 -3.36
C TYR A 302 -14.42 -23.42 -3.62
N PHE A 303 -13.92 -24.49 -3.01
CA PHE A 303 -12.52 -24.90 -3.03
C PHE A 303 -12.44 -26.37 -3.41
N PRO A 304 -12.25 -26.72 -4.69
CA PRO A 304 -12.19 -28.12 -5.14
C PRO A 304 -11.14 -28.96 -4.40
N ASP A 305 -10.10 -28.31 -3.89
CA ASP A 305 -8.99 -28.86 -3.12
C ASP A 305 -9.25 -28.93 -1.60
N TRP A 306 -10.47 -28.62 -1.13
CA TRP A 306 -10.81 -28.58 0.29
C TRP A 306 -10.55 -29.91 1.01
N GLY A 307 -9.81 -29.84 2.13
CA GLY A 307 -9.39 -30.99 2.92
C GLY A 307 -9.71 -30.91 4.42
N PRO A 308 -9.50 -31.99 5.18
CA PRO A 308 -9.72 -32.02 6.63
C PRO A 308 -8.67 -31.23 7.43
N ASP A 309 -7.51 -30.97 6.84
CA ASP A 309 -6.36 -30.30 7.49
C ASP A 309 -6.47 -28.77 7.50
N GLU A 310 -7.57 -28.22 6.99
CA GLU A 310 -7.85 -26.79 7.02
C GLU A 310 -7.81 -26.25 8.46
N THR A 311 -7.07 -25.15 8.66
CA THR A 311 -6.85 -24.57 9.99
C THR A 311 -7.94 -23.54 10.31
N PRO A 312 -8.72 -23.72 11.39
CA PRO A 312 -9.74 -22.76 11.80
C PRO A 312 -9.17 -21.40 12.16
N ILE A 313 -9.91 -20.35 11.86
CA ILE A 313 -9.52 -18.99 12.21
C ILE A 313 -9.60 -18.73 13.72
N ASP A 314 -8.64 -17.94 14.23
CA ASP A 314 -8.70 -17.34 15.56
C ASP A 314 -9.62 -16.11 15.56
N ALA A 315 -10.45 -15.96 16.59
CA ALA A 315 -11.32 -14.81 16.78
C ALA A 315 -10.56 -13.48 16.74
N ALA A 316 -9.33 -13.44 17.26
CA ALA A 316 -8.51 -12.23 17.24
C ALA A 316 -8.21 -11.72 15.81
N ALA A 317 -8.14 -12.62 14.83
CA ALA A 317 -7.91 -12.26 13.42
C ALA A 317 -9.12 -11.56 12.77
N LEU A 318 -10.30 -11.64 13.39
CA LEU A 318 -11.54 -11.04 12.91
C LEU A 318 -11.92 -9.75 13.65
N ALA A 319 -11.07 -9.27 14.58
CA ALA A 319 -11.36 -8.09 15.39
C ALA A 319 -11.73 -6.84 14.53
N PRO A 320 -12.54 -5.89 15.04
CA PRO A 320 -12.98 -4.71 14.29
C PRO A 320 -11.87 -3.86 13.66
N ALA A 321 -10.69 -3.85 14.25
CA ALA A 321 -9.53 -3.16 13.69
C ALA A 321 -8.89 -3.89 12.49
N ARG A 322 -9.20 -5.17 12.28
CA ARG A 322 -8.56 -6.04 11.27
C ARG A 322 -9.38 -6.18 10.00
N ILE A 323 -10.72 -6.17 10.12
CA ILE A 323 -11.65 -6.31 8.99
C ILE A 323 -12.73 -5.23 9.05
N ASP A 324 -13.11 -4.71 7.89
CA ASP A 324 -14.14 -3.69 7.78
C ASP A 324 -15.57 -4.27 7.79
N ALA A 325 -16.57 -3.38 7.74
CA ALA A 325 -17.98 -3.77 7.71
C ALA A 325 -18.34 -4.63 6.49
N ALA A 326 -17.84 -4.29 5.30
CA ALA A 326 -18.13 -5.03 4.08
C ALA A 326 -17.60 -6.48 4.14
N THR A 327 -16.40 -6.67 4.70
CA THR A 327 -15.84 -8.00 4.93
C THR A 327 -16.66 -8.79 5.94
N ARG A 328 -17.11 -8.15 7.02
CA ARG A 328 -17.99 -8.81 8.01
C ARG A 328 -19.29 -9.29 7.35
N GLU A 329 -19.92 -8.46 6.53
CA GLU A 329 -21.12 -8.85 5.78
C GLU A 329 -20.85 -10.02 4.83
N TYR A 330 -19.71 -10.02 4.15
CA TYR A 330 -19.26 -11.14 3.32
C TYR A 330 -19.12 -12.44 4.14
N LEU A 331 -18.47 -12.39 5.31
CA LEU A 331 -18.33 -13.57 6.19
C LEU A 331 -19.68 -14.07 6.72
N ILE A 332 -20.62 -13.17 7.01
CA ILE A 332 -22.00 -13.52 7.39
C ILE A 332 -22.70 -14.25 6.23
N ALA A 333 -22.60 -13.72 5.01
CA ALA A 333 -23.17 -14.36 3.82
C ALA A 333 -22.62 -15.78 3.60
N LEU A 334 -21.30 -15.97 3.75
CA LEU A 334 -20.68 -17.30 3.70
C LEU A 334 -21.23 -18.26 4.76
N SER A 335 -21.47 -17.77 5.98
CA SER A 335 -22.05 -18.59 7.04
C SER A 335 -23.49 -19.02 6.73
N PHE A 336 -24.26 -18.16 6.04
CA PHE A 336 -25.62 -18.51 5.58
C PHE A 336 -25.57 -19.55 4.48
N ASP A 337 -24.67 -19.42 3.51
CA ASP A 337 -24.53 -20.41 2.44
C ASP A 337 -24.25 -21.81 3.00
N LEU A 338 -23.38 -21.93 4.01
CA LEU A 338 -23.15 -23.21 4.69
C LEU A 338 -24.37 -23.69 5.48
N ALA A 339 -25.06 -22.78 6.18
CA ALA A 339 -26.26 -23.15 6.91
C ALA A 339 -27.40 -23.62 5.98
N MET A 340 -27.45 -23.12 4.74
CA MET A 340 -28.45 -23.55 3.76
C MET A 340 -28.07 -24.84 3.01
N ALA A 341 -26.87 -25.39 3.24
CA ALA A 341 -26.42 -26.61 2.57
C ALA A 341 -27.27 -27.84 2.96
N ASP A 342 -27.71 -27.91 4.23
CA ASP A 342 -28.57 -28.98 4.73
C ASP A 342 -29.78 -28.40 5.48
N PRO A 343 -31.03 -28.63 5.00
CA PRO A 343 -32.23 -28.18 5.71
C PRO A 343 -32.37 -28.71 7.14
N ASP A 344 -31.85 -29.90 7.43
CA ASP A 344 -32.03 -30.56 8.73
C ASP A 344 -31.13 -29.93 9.82
N ASP A 345 -29.93 -29.49 9.44
CA ASP A 345 -28.97 -28.83 10.35
C ASP A 345 -29.00 -27.29 10.28
N ARG A 346 -29.84 -26.74 9.41
CA ARG A 346 -29.90 -25.29 9.10
C ARG A 346 -29.91 -24.40 10.34
N ASP A 347 -30.85 -24.61 11.24
CA ASP A 347 -31.01 -23.74 12.41
C ASP A 347 -29.82 -23.87 13.38
N ALA A 348 -29.22 -25.05 13.49
CA ALA A 348 -28.02 -25.27 14.30
C ALA A 348 -26.81 -24.55 13.68
N MET A 349 -26.65 -24.62 12.35
CA MET A 349 -25.59 -23.93 11.62
C MET A 349 -25.75 -22.40 11.63
N LEU A 350 -26.99 -21.88 11.60
CA LEU A 350 -27.22 -20.45 11.80
C LEU A 350 -26.80 -19.99 13.20
N VAL A 351 -27.00 -20.83 14.23
CA VAL A 351 -26.50 -20.54 15.59
C VAL A 351 -24.97 -20.58 15.64
N ALA A 352 -24.32 -21.51 14.94
CA ALA A 352 -22.86 -21.55 14.83
C ALA A 352 -22.30 -20.29 14.13
N GLY A 353 -22.92 -19.87 13.02
CA GLY A 353 -22.60 -18.62 12.34
C GLY A 353 -22.77 -17.40 13.23
N ALA A 354 -23.83 -17.35 14.05
CA ALA A 354 -24.06 -16.27 14.99
C ALA A 354 -23.04 -16.24 16.15
N ARG A 355 -22.56 -17.40 16.64
CA ARG A 355 -21.44 -17.48 17.59
C ARG A 355 -20.17 -16.89 17.00
N LEU A 356 -19.83 -17.32 15.79
CA LEU A 356 -18.69 -16.78 15.07
C LEU A 356 -18.83 -15.26 14.89
N ALA A 357 -20.02 -14.78 14.52
CA ALA A 357 -20.29 -13.35 14.42
C ALA A 357 -20.13 -12.61 15.75
N GLN A 358 -20.50 -13.22 16.87
CA GLN A 358 -20.28 -12.63 18.19
C GLN A 358 -18.81 -12.44 18.51
N ASP A 359 -17.94 -13.39 18.11
CA ASP A 359 -16.50 -13.35 18.36
C ASP A 359 -15.81 -12.11 17.75
N TYR A 360 -16.41 -11.52 16.72
CA TYR A 360 -15.90 -10.32 16.08
C TYR A 360 -16.77 -9.07 16.25
N ASP A 361 -17.76 -9.06 17.14
CA ASP A 361 -18.73 -7.94 17.28
C ASP A 361 -19.59 -7.71 16.03
N GLY A 362 -19.94 -8.79 15.34
CA GLY A 362 -20.81 -8.82 14.15
C GLY A 362 -22.24 -9.28 14.43
N LEU A 363 -22.60 -9.60 15.69
CA LEU A 363 -23.91 -10.20 16.00
C LEU A 363 -25.10 -9.28 15.61
N ALA A 364 -24.94 -7.97 15.74
CA ALA A 364 -25.97 -7.01 15.31
C ALA A 364 -26.17 -7.07 13.78
N ALA A 365 -25.09 -7.04 13.01
CA ALA A 365 -25.13 -7.17 11.55
C ALA A 365 -25.70 -8.53 11.12
N PHE A 366 -25.36 -9.61 11.84
CA PHE A 366 -25.92 -10.95 11.61
C PHE A 366 -27.44 -10.97 11.80
N ARG A 367 -27.96 -10.35 12.87
CA ARG A 367 -29.41 -10.25 13.12
C ARG A 367 -30.12 -9.47 12.02
N GLU A 368 -29.51 -8.41 11.49
CA GLU A 368 -30.08 -7.67 10.36
C GLU A 368 -30.03 -8.48 9.06
N ALA A 369 -28.94 -9.21 8.79
CA ALA A 369 -28.83 -10.12 7.65
C ALA A 369 -29.89 -11.23 7.68
N LEU A 370 -30.20 -11.81 8.85
CA LEU A 370 -31.29 -12.79 9.00
C LEU A 370 -32.66 -12.21 8.57
N LYS A 371 -32.93 -10.94 8.89
CA LYS A 371 -34.16 -10.25 8.46
C LYS A 371 -34.14 -9.94 6.97
N ARG A 372 -33.01 -9.41 6.48
CA ARG A 372 -32.86 -8.92 5.12
C ARG A 372 -32.85 -10.06 4.11
N ASP A 373 -32.09 -11.10 4.38
CA ASP A 373 -31.74 -12.14 3.40
C ASP A 373 -32.60 -13.39 3.59
N LEU A 374 -32.80 -13.84 4.84
CA LEU A 374 -33.65 -15.00 5.16
C LEU A 374 -35.10 -14.64 5.52
N LYS A 375 -35.45 -13.36 5.48
CA LYS A 375 -36.81 -12.83 5.76
C LYS A 375 -37.38 -13.27 7.12
N MET A 376 -36.51 -13.54 8.09
CA MET A 376 -36.94 -13.95 9.43
C MET A 376 -37.51 -12.76 10.21
N ASN A 377 -38.65 -12.97 10.88
CA ASN A 377 -39.21 -11.96 11.78
C ASN A 377 -38.46 -11.92 13.12
N ARG A 378 -38.68 -10.86 13.90
CA ARG A 378 -38.01 -10.65 15.19
C ARG A 378 -38.18 -11.82 16.16
N GLN A 379 -39.36 -12.42 16.24
CA GLN A 379 -39.64 -13.52 17.16
C GLN A 379 -38.89 -14.80 16.76
N ALA A 380 -38.83 -15.10 15.46
CA ALA A 380 -38.07 -16.23 14.93
C ALA A 380 -36.57 -16.08 15.21
N ILE A 381 -36.03 -14.86 15.01
CA ILE A 381 -34.61 -14.57 15.31
C ILE A 381 -34.32 -14.72 16.80
N THR A 382 -35.17 -14.16 17.69
CA THR A 382 -35.00 -14.33 19.14
C THR A 382 -35.04 -15.79 19.55
N ARG A 383 -35.95 -16.60 18.98
CA ARG A 383 -36.03 -18.03 19.28
C ARG A 383 -34.80 -18.79 18.79
N LEU A 384 -34.34 -18.51 17.57
CA LEU A 384 -33.17 -19.13 16.97
C LEU A 384 -31.92 -18.86 17.82
N LEU A 385 -31.72 -17.60 18.24
CA LEU A 385 -30.50 -17.15 18.90
C LEU A 385 -30.55 -17.22 20.44
N ALA A 386 -31.66 -17.66 21.03
CA ALA A 386 -31.79 -17.84 22.48
C ALA A 386 -30.65 -18.65 23.16
N PRO A 387 -30.00 -19.63 22.51
CA PRO A 387 -28.86 -20.33 23.09
C PRO A 387 -27.64 -19.43 23.36
N LEU A 388 -27.45 -18.34 22.61
CA LEU A 388 -26.32 -17.41 22.77
C LEU A 388 -26.47 -16.53 24.01
N ASP A 389 -27.71 -16.06 24.24
CA ASP A 389 -28.03 -15.14 25.33
C ASP A 389 -27.87 -15.82 26.72
N LYS A 390 -27.85 -17.16 26.77
CA LYS A 390 -27.66 -17.96 28.00
C LYS A 390 -26.20 -18.25 28.35
N VAL A 391 -25.26 -18.04 27.43
CA VAL A 391 -23.82 -18.28 27.64
C VAL A 391 -23.09 -17.00 28.06
N SER A 392 -23.74 -15.84 27.91
CA SER A 392 -23.20 -14.51 28.24
C SER A 392 -23.66 -13.96 29.61
N ALA A 393 -24.30 -14.79 30.44
CA ALA A 393 -24.73 -14.50 31.81
C ALA A 393 -24.13 -15.53 32.76
#